data_AF-A0A925EYG3-F1
#
_entry.id   AF-A0A925EYG3-F1
#
_cell.length_a   1.000
_cell.length_b   1.000
_cell.length_c   1.000
_cell.angle_alpha   90.00
_cell.angle_beta   90.00
_cell.angle_gamma   90.00
#
_symmetry.space_group_name_H-M   'P 1'
#
loop_
_entity.id
_entity.type
_entity.pdbx_description
1 polymer ?
#
loop_
_entity_poly.entity_id
_entity_poly.type
_entity_poly.pdbx_seq_one_letter_code
_entity_poly.pdbx_strand_id
1 'polypeptide(L)'
;TSLANDHDRLHLVQLAIADNINIKASNVEFSLPVPSYTIDTLTYLEEMYPKKTFCLIMGADNLESIEKWKNFEKLLSDYDIYVYNRPGFKLGKYADHHRIKVLDAPLLDISATFIRTAIKAGKSVQYLLPDPVYKYLENSNLYR
;
A
#
# COMPACT_ATOMS: atom_id res chain seq x y z
N THR A 1 14.52 9.27 9.84
CA THR A 1 15.00 7.89 9.58
C THR A 1 14.95 7.68 8.09
N SER A 2 16.01 7.17 7.47
CA SER A 2 16.04 6.95 6.01
C SER A 2 15.04 5.88 5.61
N LEU A 3 14.45 6.05 4.42
CA LEU A 3 13.63 5.02 3.79
C LEU A 3 14.57 3.90 3.31
N ALA A 4 14.18 2.64 3.50
CA ALA A 4 14.89 1.53 2.87
C ALA A 4 14.75 1.64 1.34
N ASN A 5 15.75 1.16 0.60
CA ASN A 5 15.69 1.17 -0.86
C ASN A 5 14.55 0.26 -1.37
N ASP A 6 14.22 0.40 -2.65
CA ASP A 6 13.07 -0.26 -3.26
C ASP A 6 13.17 -1.79 -3.20
N HIS A 7 14.36 -2.34 -3.42
CA HIS A 7 14.60 -3.79 -3.39
C HIS A 7 14.49 -4.38 -1.99
N ASP A 8 15.00 -3.68 -0.97
CA ASP A 8 14.85 -4.09 0.43
C ASP A 8 13.37 -4.11 0.81
N ARG A 9 12.60 -3.07 0.45
CA ARG A 9 11.16 -3.02 0.73
C ARG A 9 10.39 -4.12 0.01
N LEU A 10 10.70 -4.38 -1.25
CA LEU A 10 10.09 -5.49 -2.00
C LEU A 10 10.37 -6.83 -1.34
N HIS A 11 11.61 -7.06 -0.89
CA HIS A 11 11.97 -8.29 -0.20
C HIS A 11 11.19 -8.47 1.11
N LEU A 12 11.04 -7.40 1.92
CA LEU A 12 10.22 -7.45 3.14
C LEU A 12 8.77 -7.81 2.82
N VAL A 13 8.19 -7.27 1.74
CA VAL A 13 6.82 -7.62 1.32
C VAL A 13 6.74 -9.08 0.86
N GLN A 14 7.71 -9.57 0.08
CA GLN A 14 7.75 -10.97 -0.36
C GLN A 14 7.81 -11.93 0.83
N LEU A 15 8.59 -11.62 1.86
CA LEU A 15 8.64 -12.40 3.10
C LEU A 15 7.29 -12.37 3.84
N ALA A 16 6.62 -11.21 3.87
CA ALA A 16 5.35 -11.03 4.57
C ALA A 16 4.20 -11.86 3.97
N ILE A 17 4.26 -12.20 2.69
CA ILE A 17 3.17 -12.86 1.95
C ILE A 17 3.55 -14.25 1.43
N ALA A 18 4.72 -14.78 1.81
CA ALA A 18 5.30 -15.98 1.20
C ALA A 18 4.42 -17.24 1.35
N ASP A 19 3.58 -17.29 2.37
CA ASP A 19 2.63 -18.37 2.66
C ASP A 19 1.23 -18.14 2.08
N ASN A 20 0.99 -17.01 1.40
CA ASN A 20 -0.31 -16.65 0.85
C ASN A 20 -0.36 -16.79 -0.68
N ILE A 21 -1.01 -17.86 -1.16
CA ILE A 21 -1.13 -18.15 -2.60
C ILE A 21 -1.98 -17.14 -3.39
N ASN A 22 -2.80 -16.33 -2.71
CA ASN A 22 -3.71 -15.38 -3.34
C ASN A 22 -3.13 -13.96 -3.45
N ILE A 23 -1.94 -13.71 -2.86
CA ILE A 23 -1.30 -12.40 -2.84
C ILE A 23 0.06 -12.49 -3.53
N LYS A 24 0.35 -11.52 -4.40
CA LYS A 24 1.63 -11.42 -5.09
C LYS A 24 2.17 -10.00 -5.01
N ALA A 25 3.43 -9.88 -4.58
CA ALA A 25 4.16 -8.61 -4.65
C ALA A 25 4.52 -8.30 -6.12
N SER A 26 4.32 -7.05 -6.53
CA SER A 26 4.66 -6.57 -7.86
C SER A 26 5.73 -5.48 -7.78
N ASN A 27 6.73 -5.57 -8.64
CA ASN A 27 7.77 -4.54 -8.82
C ASN A 27 7.54 -3.72 -10.09
N VAL A 28 6.30 -3.73 -10.63
CA VAL A 28 5.97 -3.10 -11.92
C VAL A 28 6.44 -1.64 -12.00
N GLU A 29 6.25 -0.89 -10.92
CA GLU A 29 6.61 0.53 -10.86
C GLU A 29 8.12 0.78 -10.90
N PHE A 30 8.97 -0.21 -10.64
CA PHE A 30 10.44 -0.04 -10.67
C PHE A 30 10.95 0.20 -12.09
N SER A 31 10.17 -0.18 -13.09
CA SER A 31 10.48 -0.01 -14.51
C SER A 31 9.77 1.19 -15.15
N LEU A 32 8.90 1.87 -14.41
CA LEU A 32 8.11 3.01 -14.90
C LEU A 32 8.81 4.35 -14.62
N PRO A 33 8.49 5.40 -15.39
CA PRO A 33 9.01 6.75 -15.11
C PRO A 33 8.67 7.22 -13.70
N VAL A 34 9.61 7.94 -13.09
CA VAL A 34 9.42 8.61 -11.79
C VAL A 34 9.09 10.09 -12.00
N PRO A 35 8.22 10.69 -11.16
CA PRO A 35 7.49 10.09 -10.05
C PRO A 35 6.38 9.13 -10.52
N SER A 36 6.15 8.06 -9.76
CA SER A 36 5.11 7.07 -10.06
C SER A 36 3.73 7.64 -9.79
N TYR A 37 2.82 7.52 -10.76
CA TYR A 37 1.42 7.88 -10.63
C TYR A 37 0.53 6.66 -10.80
N THR A 38 -0.45 6.48 -9.91
CA THR A 38 -1.33 5.30 -9.93
C THR A 38 -2.06 5.11 -11.26
N ILE A 39 -2.46 6.21 -11.93
CA ILE A 39 -3.11 6.12 -13.24
C ILE A 39 -2.17 5.55 -14.31
N ASP A 40 -0.88 5.89 -14.27
CA ASP A 40 0.11 5.39 -15.22
C ASP A 40 0.37 3.89 -14.95
N THR A 41 0.46 3.50 -13.68
CA THR A 41 0.57 2.09 -13.26
C THR A 41 -0.63 1.25 -13.71
N LEU A 42 -1.85 1.73 -13.50
CA LEU A 42 -3.07 1.02 -13.89
C LEU A 42 -3.19 0.88 -15.42
N THR A 43 -2.89 1.96 -16.16
CA THR A 43 -2.88 1.94 -17.63
C THR A 43 -1.89 0.89 -18.14
N TYR A 44 -0.66 0.88 -17.61
CA TYR A 44 0.35 -0.11 -17.97
C TYR A 44 -0.09 -1.54 -17.65
N LEU A 45 -0.73 -1.76 -16.48
CA LEU A 45 -1.22 -3.07 -16.08
C LEU A 45 -2.36 -3.58 -16.99
N GLU A 46 -3.25 -2.71 -17.45
CA GLU A 46 -4.32 -3.07 -18.38
C GLU A 46 -3.77 -3.46 -19.76
N GLU A 47 -2.77 -2.73 -20.26
CA GLU A 47 -2.08 -3.07 -21.52
C GLU A 47 -1.39 -4.44 -21.42
N MET A 48 -0.73 -4.71 -20.29
CA MET A 48 -0.03 -5.98 -20.04
C MET A 48 -0.98 -7.17 -19.81
N TYR A 49 -2.17 -6.92 -19.27
CA TYR A 49 -3.14 -7.95 -18.90
C TYR A 49 -4.56 -7.60 -19.39
N PRO A 50 -4.81 -7.60 -20.71
CA PRO A 50 -6.05 -7.10 -21.32
C PRO A 50 -7.30 -7.94 -20.98
N LYS A 51 -7.11 -9.12 -20.37
CA LYS A 51 -8.20 -10.01 -19.92
C LYS A 51 -8.46 -9.92 -18.41
N LYS A 52 -7.76 -9.04 -17.70
CA LYS A 52 -7.92 -8.83 -16.26
C LYS A 52 -8.60 -7.49 -16.02
N THR A 53 -9.32 -7.42 -14.91
CA THR A 53 -9.86 -6.18 -14.38
C THR A 53 -9.05 -5.79 -13.15
N PHE A 54 -8.68 -4.52 -13.08
CA PHE A 54 -7.95 -3.98 -11.94
C PHE A 54 -8.90 -3.13 -11.08
N CYS A 55 -8.69 -3.19 -9.78
CA CYS A 55 -9.34 -2.32 -8.81
C CYS A 55 -8.28 -1.72 -7.89
N LEU A 56 -8.56 -0.52 -7.38
CA LEU A 56 -7.69 0.14 -6.42
C LEU A 56 -8.14 -0.19 -4.99
N ILE A 57 -7.18 -0.43 -4.11
CA ILE A 57 -7.42 -0.58 -2.68
C ILE A 57 -6.64 0.53 -1.96
N MET A 58 -7.31 1.31 -1.12
CA MET A 58 -6.71 2.45 -0.43
C MET A 58 -7.36 2.71 0.94
N GLY A 59 -6.71 3.54 1.77
CA GLY A 59 -7.30 4.03 3.01
C GLY A 59 -8.16 5.28 2.81
N ALA A 60 -9.08 5.54 3.75
CA ALA A 60 -9.93 6.74 3.77
C ALA A 60 -9.13 8.06 3.73
N ASP A 61 -7.93 8.08 4.30
CA ASP A 61 -6.99 9.21 4.26
C ASP A 61 -6.58 9.60 2.83
N ASN A 62 -6.44 8.61 1.95
CA ASN A 62 -6.14 8.87 0.55
C ASN A 62 -7.39 9.31 -0.22
N LEU A 63 -8.58 8.81 0.14
CA LEU A 63 -9.82 9.20 -0.53
C LEU A 63 -10.14 10.69 -0.32
N GLU A 64 -9.90 11.20 0.89
CA GLU A 64 -10.10 12.63 1.23
C GLU A 64 -9.31 13.57 0.29
N SER A 65 -8.15 13.12 -0.20
CA SER A 65 -7.24 13.91 -1.01
C SER A 65 -7.11 13.43 -2.46
N ILE A 66 -8.02 12.56 -2.92
CA ILE A 66 -7.94 11.90 -4.23
C ILE A 66 -7.89 12.89 -5.41
N GLU A 67 -8.49 14.07 -5.30
CA GLU A 67 -8.40 15.16 -6.31
C GLU A 67 -6.97 15.62 -6.61
N LYS A 68 -6.04 15.40 -5.70
CA LYS A 68 -4.64 15.77 -5.90
C LYS A 68 -3.89 14.73 -6.74
N TRP A 69 -4.51 13.57 -7.00
CA TRP A 69 -3.90 12.51 -7.80
C TRP A 69 -3.99 12.87 -9.28
N LYS A 70 -2.94 12.53 -10.03
CA LYS A 70 -2.92 12.74 -11.48
C LYS A 70 -4.09 12.00 -12.13
N ASN A 71 -4.89 12.73 -12.90
CA ASN A 71 -6.06 12.22 -13.63
C ASN A 71 -7.05 11.47 -12.72
N PHE A 72 -7.33 12.01 -11.54
CA PHE A 72 -8.24 11.37 -10.58
C PHE A 72 -9.65 11.15 -11.15
N GLU A 73 -10.11 11.99 -12.07
CA GLU A 73 -11.41 11.82 -12.73
C GLU A 73 -11.46 10.50 -13.51
N LYS A 74 -10.35 10.15 -14.18
CA LYS A 74 -10.20 8.87 -14.88
C LYS A 74 -10.16 7.70 -13.90
N LEU A 75 -9.49 7.88 -12.76
CA LEU A 75 -9.49 6.87 -11.69
C LEU A 75 -10.91 6.58 -11.20
N LEU A 76 -11.70 7.63 -10.96
CA LEU A 76 -13.09 7.53 -10.51
C LEU A 76 -14.03 7.01 -11.60
N SER A 77 -13.77 7.25 -12.88
CA SER A 77 -14.64 6.80 -13.98
C SER A 77 -14.38 5.36 -14.41
N ASP A 78 -13.14 4.88 -14.31
CA ASP A 78 -12.73 3.64 -14.98
C ASP A 78 -12.51 2.48 -14.01
N TYR A 79 -12.14 2.75 -12.74
CA TYR A 79 -11.75 1.71 -11.79
C TYR A 79 -12.69 1.66 -10.58
N ASP A 80 -12.96 0.44 -10.12
CA ASP A 80 -13.55 0.22 -8.80
C ASP A 80 -12.49 0.54 -7.72
N ILE A 81 -12.89 1.29 -6.70
CA ILE A 81 -12.01 1.72 -5.60
C ILE A 81 -12.59 1.21 -4.27
N TYR A 82 -11.86 0.32 -3.62
CA TYR A 82 -12.17 -0.20 -2.29
C TYR A 82 -11.44 0.65 -1.24
N VAL A 83 -12.22 1.26 -0.35
CA VAL A 83 -11.71 2.22 0.63
C VAL A 83 -11.89 1.67 2.03
N TYR A 84 -10.78 1.46 2.73
CA TYR A 84 -10.80 1.07 4.13
C TYR A 84 -11.11 2.28 5.02
N ASN A 85 -12.21 2.18 5.77
CA ASN A 85 -12.64 3.22 6.69
C ASN A 85 -11.69 3.27 7.91
N ARG A 86 -10.97 4.38 8.09
CA ARG A 86 -10.02 4.57 9.20
C ARG A 86 -10.53 5.63 10.16
N PRO A 87 -10.61 5.36 11.49
CA PRO A 87 -11.10 6.34 12.45
C PRO A 87 -10.29 7.63 12.42
N GLY A 88 -10.98 8.75 12.55
CA GLY A 88 -10.38 10.08 12.54
C GLY A 88 -10.18 10.66 11.13
N PHE A 89 -10.42 9.90 10.06
CA PHE A 89 -10.40 10.40 8.69
C PHE A 89 -11.81 10.54 8.13
N LYS A 90 -12.03 11.58 7.33
CA LYS A 90 -13.30 11.78 6.63
C LYS A 90 -13.21 11.10 5.27
N LEU A 91 -14.29 10.44 4.84
CA LEU A 91 -14.36 9.82 3.51
C LEU A 91 -14.40 10.86 2.37
N GLY A 92 -14.55 12.15 2.69
CA GLY A 92 -14.56 13.22 1.69
C GLY A 92 -15.79 13.21 0.80
N LYS A 93 -15.78 14.04 -0.25
CA LYS A 93 -16.95 14.24 -1.12
C LYS A 93 -17.28 13.08 -2.06
N TYR A 94 -16.34 12.18 -2.28
CA TYR A 94 -16.50 11.06 -3.23
C TYR A 94 -16.95 9.76 -2.56
N ALA A 95 -17.21 9.78 -1.25
CA ALA A 95 -17.67 8.60 -0.51
C ALA A 95 -18.88 7.91 -1.16
N ASP A 96 -19.81 8.70 -1.72
CA ASP A 96 -21.04 8.22 -2.35
C ASP A 96 -20.90 7.95 -3.87
N HIS A 97 -19.68 8.01 -4.42
CA HIS A 97 -19.45 7.74 -5.83
C HIS A 97 -19.73 6.26 -6.14
N HIS A 98 -20.43 5.97 -7.24
CA HIS A 98 -20.90 4.61 -7.57
C HIS A 98 -19.80 3.53 -7.71
N ARG A 99 -18.54 3.94 -7.98
CA ARG A 99 -17.38 3.04 -8.03
C ARG A 99 -16.60 2.94 -6.72
N ILE A 100 -16.93 3.75 -5.72
CA ILE A 100 -16.28 3.73 -4.41
C ILE A 100 -17.07 2.78 -3.51
N LYS A 101 -16.36 1.80 -2.96
CA LYS A 101 -16.89 0.81 -2.03
C LYS A 101 -16.16 0.97 -0.71
N VAL A 102 -16.82 1.61 0.24
CA VAL A 102 -16.28 1.77 1.59
C VAL A 102 -16.45 0.44 2.33
N LEU A 103 -15.35 -0.08 2.87
CA LEU A 103 -15.31 -1.34 3.59
C LEU A 103 -14.98 -1.08 5.06
N ASP A 104 -15.76 -1.70 5.95
CA ASP A 104 -15.42 -1.81 7.36
C ASP A 104 -14.53 -3.04 7.56
N ALA A 105 -13.28 -2.79 7.94
CA ALA A 105 -12.31 -3.84 8.24
C ALA A 105 -11.71 -3.64 9.63
N PRO A 106 -11.23 -4.71 10.29
CA PRO A 106 -10.54 -4.60 11.57
C PRO A 106 -9.35 -3.64 11.48
N LEU A 107 -9.27 -2.75 12.45
CA LEU A 107 -8.23 -1.74 12.51
C LEU A 107 -7.02 -2.27 13.26
N LEU A 108 -5.84 -2.09 12.66
CA LEU A 108 -4.58 -2.30 13.33
C LEU A 108 -3.99 -0.92 13.65
N ASP A 109 -3.88 -0.60 14.93
CA ASP A 109 -3.22 0.63 15.40
C ASP A 109 -1.69 0.46 15.38
N ILE A 110 -1.15 0.24 14.18
CA ILE A 110 0.28 0.05 13.92
C ILE A 110 0.66 0.95 12.75
N SER A 111 1.81 1.61 12.84
CA SER A 111 2.35 2.42 11.75
C SER A 111 3.80 2.08 11.45
N ALA A 112 4.20 2.16 10.18
CA ALA A 112 5.58 1.96 9.79
C ALA A 112 6.53 2.96 10.48
N THR A 113 6.06 4.19 10.76
CA THR A 113 6.83 5.19 11.51
C THR A 113 7.09 4.74 12.95
N PHE A 114 6.09 4.19 13.64
CA PHE A 114 6.26 3.63 14.97
C PHE A 114 7.27 2.48 14.96
N ILE A 115 7.12 1.52 14.03
CA ILE A 115 8.02 0.36 13.89
C ILE A 115 9.47 0.80 13.68
N ARG A 116 9.74 1.70 12.74
CA ARG A 116 11.10 2.19 12.48
C ARG A 116 11.71 2.91 13.69
N THR A 117 10.91 3.69 14.42
CA THR A 117 11.36 4.37 15.64
C THR A 117 11.66 3.38 16.77
N ALA A 118 10.83 2.34 16.93
CA ALA A 118 11.03 1.29 17.93
C ALA A 118 12.33 0.50 17.65
N ILE A 119 12.54 0.07 16.41
CA ILE A 119 13.77 -0.65 16.00
C ILE A 119 15.01 0.21 16.27
N LYS A 120 14.99 1.49 15.85
CA LYS A 120 16.09 2.43 16.10
C LYS A 120 16.37 2.64 17.59
N ALA A 121 15.34 2.58 18.43
CA ALA A 121 15.45 2.69 19.88
C ALA A 121 15.84 1.36 20.56
N GLY A 122 16.16 0.30 19.81
CA GLY A 122 16.49 -1.02 20.36
C GLY A 122 15.30 -1.73 21.02
N LYS A 123 14.06 -1.31 20.72
CA LYS A 123 12.85 -1.94 21.25
C LYS A 123 12.41 -3.08 20.34
N SER A 124 11.92 -4.17 20.95
CA SER A 124 11.33 -5.27 20.19
C SER A 124 10.06 -4.83 19.48
N VAL A 125 9.92 -5.27 18.23
CA VAL A 125 8.69 -5.15 17.41
C VAL A 125 8.07 -6.52 17.12
N GLN A 126 8.45 -7.54 17.88
CA GLN A 126 7.86 -8.87 17.83
C GLN A 126 6.34 -8.78 17.99
N TYR A 127 5.59 -9.55 17.18
CA TYR A 127 4.13 -9.53 17.09
C TYR A 127 3.48 -8.30 16.41
N LEU A 128 4.26 -7.29 16.03
CA LEU A 128 3.76 -6.15 15.24
C LEU A 128 3.99 -6.30 13.73
N LEU A 129 4.74 -7.33 13.34
CA LEU A 129 5.08 -7.67 11.97
C LEU A 129 4.90 -9.17 11.78
N PRO A 130 4.70 -9.65 10.54
CA PRO A 130 4.81 -11.07 10.23
C PRO A 130 6.16 -11.64 10.69
N ASP A 131 6.15 -12.83 11.28
CA ASP A 131 7.35 -13.48 11.84
C ASP A 131 8.55 -13.56 10.88
N PRO A 132 8.39 -13.88 9.57
CA PRO A 132 9.50 -13.87 8.63
C PRO A 132 10.15 -12.49 8.48
N VAL A 133 9.35 -11.43 8.49
CA VAL A 133 9.82 -10.03 8.38
C VAL A 133 10.55 -9.61 9.65
N TYR A 134 10.00 -9.92 10.82
CA TYR A 134 10.65 -9.63 12.10
C TYR A 134 12.03 -10.31 12.20
N LYS A 135 12.11 -11.62 11.88
CA LYS A 135 13.36 -12.38 11.89
C LYS A 135 14.40 -11.82 10.91
N TYR A 136 13.96 -11.37 9.73
CA TYR A 136 14.85 -10.73 8.78
C TYR A 136 15.41 -9.41 9.32
N LEU A 137 14.54 -8.55 9.88
CA LEU A 137 14.94 -7.25 10.41
C LEU A 137 15.91 -7.36 11.60
N GLU A 138 15.72 -8.33 12.49
CA GLU A 138 16.62 -8.61 13.62
C GLU A 138 18.05 -8.98 13.18
N ASN A 139 18.18 -9.61 12.02
CA ASN A 139 19.48 -10.01 11.46
C ASN A 139 20.04 -9.00 10.45
N SER A 140 19.38 -7.85 10.27
CA SER A 140 19.76 -6.82 9.31
C SER A 140 20.19 -5.51 9.98
N ASN A 141 20.82 -4.62 9.22
CA ASN A 141 21.08 -3.24 9.63
C ASN A 141 19.95 -2.27 9.22
N LEU A 142 18.82 -2.78 8.69
CA LEU A 142 17.72 -1.93 8.27
C LEU A 142 17.07 -1.25 9.47
N TYR A 143 16.87 0.06 9.35
CA TYR A 143 16.21 0.93 10.34
C TYR A 143 16.91 1.05 11.71
N ARG A 144 18.15 0.58 11.84
CA ARG A 144 19.02 0.81 13.01
C ARG A 144 19.69 2.17 12.95
#